data_AF-A0A542UG13-F1
#
_entry.id   AF-A0A542UG13-F1
#
_cell.length_a   1.000
_cell.length_b   1.000
_cell.length_c   1.000
_cell.angle_alpha   90.00
_cell.angle_beta   90.00
_cell.angle_gamma   90.00
#
_symmetry.space_group_name_H-M   'P 1'
#
loop_
_entity.id
_entity.type
_entity.pdbx_description
1 polymer ?
#
loop_
_entity_poly.entity_id
_entity_poly.type
_entity_poly.pdbx_seq_one_letter_code
_entity_poly.pdbx_strand_id
1 'polypeptide(L)'
;MVTRRCPAAHPDDPTACVGPAVVTVVDATDVGADGCEHHAARLLASLYGGRVYPLPDAPPGAAIRVFKAANGIRPFCWVDGPRTEPSQLSHAENRARNSR
;
A
#
# COMPACT_ATOMS: atom_id res chain seq x y z
N MET A 1 5.11 -18.26 -18.79
CA MET A 1 4.99 -18.28 -17.32
C MET A 1 3.93 -17.25 -16.95
N VAL A 2 2.73 -17.66 -16.54
CA VAL A 2 1.72 -16.70 -16.06
C VAL A 2 2.28 -16.12 -14.77
N THR A 3 2.71 -14.85 -14.81
CA THR A 3 3.03 -14.12 -13.59
C THR A 3 1.73 -14.02 -12.80
N ARG A 4 1.56 -14.89 -11.79
CA ARG A 4 0.46 -14.75 -10.83
C ARG A 4 0.51 -13.32 -10.30
N ARG A 5 -0.61 -12.60 -10.41
CA ARG A 5 -0.74 -11.25 -9.85
C ARG A 5 -0.41 -11.29 -8.36
N CYS A 6 0.23 -10.24 -7.86
CA CYS A 6 0.50 -10.11 -6.42
C CYS A 6 -0.84 -10.18 -5.66
N PRO A 7 -0.96 -10.97 -4.58
CA PRO A 7 -2.19 -11.00 -3.80
C PRO A 7 -2.57 -9.62 -3.22
N ALA A 8 -1.58 -8.82 -2.84
CA ALA A 8 -1.78 -7.42 -2.43
C ALA A 8 -2.01 -6.42 -3.59
N ALA A 9 -1.93 -6.83 -4.87
CA ALA A 9 -2.23 -5.91 -5.97
C ALA A 9 -3.75 -5.78 -6.14
N HIS A 10 -4.24 -4.55 -6.14
CA HIS A 10 -5.62 -4.30 -6.56
C HIS A 10 -5.84 -4.80 -8.00
N PRO A 11 -7.01 -5.37 -8.34
CA PRO A 11 -7.29 -5.87 -9.69
C PRO A 11 -6.96 -4.86 -10.80
N ASP A 12 -7.28 -3.58 -10.57
CA ASP A 12 -7.05 -2.48 -11.52
C ASP A 12 -5.65 -1.86 -11.49
N ASP A 13 -4.77 -2.22 -10.54
CA ASP A 13 -3.41 -1.66 -10.52
C ASP A 13 -2.57 -2.28 -11.65
N PRO A 14 -2.22 -1.59 -12.75
CA PRO A 14 -1.58 -2.23 -13.90
C PRO A 14 -0.11 -2.62 -13.66
N THR A 15 0.47 -2.25 -12.52
CA THR A 15 1.92 -2.37 -12.29
C THR A 15 2.37 -3.79 -11.97
N ALA A 16 3.58 -4.12 -12.44
CA ALA A 16 4.25 -5.38 -12.12
C ALA A 16 4.82 -5.38 -10.69
N CYS A 17 5.06 -6.57 -10.14
CA CYS A 17 5.75 -6.70 -8.86
C CYS A 17 7.20 -6.23 -8.98
N VAL A 18 7.74 -5.67 -7.90
CA VAL A 18 9.17 -5.30 -7.80
C VAL A 18 10.01 -6.35 -7.07
N GLY A 19 9.42 -7.48 -6.69
CA GLY A 19 10.05 -8.52 -5.90
C GLY A 19 9.04 -9.55 -5.38
N PRO A 20 9.50 -10.50 -4.54
CA PRO A 20 8.63 -11.48 -3.90
C PRO A 20 7.71 -10.83 -2.86
N ALA A 21 6.73 -11.59 -2.39
CA ALA A 21 5.97 -11.20 -1.21
C ALA A 21 6.88 -11.24 0.04
N VAL A 22 6.86 -10.16 0.83
CA VAL A 22 7.70 -10.00 2.03
C VAL A 22 6.94 -9.41 3.21
N VAL A 23 5.68 -8.98 3.01
CA VAL A 23 4.82 -8.45 4.06
C VAL A 23 3.40 -8.94 3.89
N THR A 24 2.64 -8.95 4.98
CA THR A 24 1.17 -9.06 4.98
C THR A 24 0.58 -7.72 5.34
N VAL A 25 -0.34 -7.21 4.52
CA VAL A 25 -1.18 -6.06 4.88
C VAL A 25 -2.51 -6.59 5.37
N VAL A 26 -2.95 -6.15 6.55
CA VAL A 26 -4.25 -6.50 7.10
C VAL A 26 -5.15 -5.27 7.17
N ASP A 27 -6.44 -5.45 6.92
CA ASP A 27 -7.44 -4.41 7.09
C ASP A 27 -7.91 -4.27 8.55
N ALA A 28 -8.86 -3.37 8.80
CA ALA A 28 -9.43 -3.12 10.12
C ALA A 28 -10.23 -4.31 10.69
N THR A 29 -10.55 -5.30 9.86
CA THR A 29 -11.26 -6.55 10.23
C THR A 29 -10.34 -7.76 10.33
N ASP A 30 -9.01 -7.53 10.30
CA ASP A 30 -7.97 -8.56 10.35
C ASP A 30 -7.96 -9.52 9.14
N VAL A 31 -8.49 -9.09 7.99
CA VAL A 31 -8.32 -9.82 6.72
C VAL A 31 -7.03 -9.37 6.04
N GLY A 32 -6.18 -10.34 5.73
CA GLY A 32 -4.81 -10.11 5.24
C GLY A 32 -4.57 -10.47 3.78
N ALA A 33 -3.64 -9.75 3.14
CA ALA A 33 -3.09 -10.10 1.83
C ALA A 33 -1.55 -9.95 1.83
N ASP A 34 -0.87 -11.00 1.36
CA ASP A 34 0.58 -11.01 1.21
C ASP A 34 1.00 -10.23 -0.04
N GLY A 35 2.08 -9.46 0.09
CA GLY A 35 2.49 -8.53 -0.95
C GLY A 35 3.98 -8.28 -1.03
N CYS A 36 4.44 -7.95 -2.24
CA CYS A 36 5.73 -7.30 -2.42
C CYS A 36 5.67 -5.87 -1.86
N GLU A 37 6.83 -5.26 -1.57
CA GLU A 37 6.86 -3.93 -0.94
C GLU A 37 6.08 -2.87 -1.73
N HIS A 38 6.10 -2.96 -3.06
CA HIS A 38 5.39 -2.03 -3.95
C HIS A 38 3.87 -2.14 -3.84
N HIS A 39 3.29 -3.33 -4.08
CA HIS A 39 1.84 -3.52 -4.02
C HIS A 39 1.30 -3.43 -2.59
N ALA A 40 2.05 -3.91 -1.61
CA ALA A 40 1.66 -3.77 -0.20
C ALA A 40 1.58 -2.30 0.23
N ALA A 41 2.50 -1.44 -0.22
CA ALA A 41 2.44 -0.01 0.11
C ALA A 41 1.22 0.67 -0.50
N ARG A 42 0.86 0.32 -1.74
CA ARG A 42 -0.31 0.85 -2.43
C ARG A 42 -1.63 0.34 -1.84
N LEU A 43 -1.68 -0.94 -1.47
CA LEU A 43 -2.82 -1.51 -0.74
C LEU A 43 -3.01 -0.81 0.60
N LEU A 44 -1.94 -0.73 1.40
CA LEU A 44 -1.97 -0.07 2.71
C LEU A 44 -2.43 1.38 2.60
N ALA A 45 -1.94 2.13 1.60
CA ALA A 45 -2.37 3.51 1.36
C ALA A 45 -3.85 3.65 0.98
N SER A 46 -4.50 2.57 0.52
CA SER A 46 -5.90 2.57 0.09
C SER A 46 -6.85 2.05 1.17
N LEU A 47 -6.33 1.55 2.31
CA LEU A 47 -7.13 1.01 3.40
C LEU A 47 -7.31 2.05 4.51
N TYR A 48 -8.51 2.08 5.09
CA TYR A 48 -8.73 2.75 6.36
C TYR A 48 -8.37 1.81 7.52
N GLY A 49 -7.50 2.26 8.43
CA GLY A 49 -7.07 1.46 9.59
C GLY A 49 -6.18 0.26 9.25
N GLY A 50 -5.61 0.22 8.04
CA GLY A 50 -4.73 -0.87 7.61
C GLY A 50 -3.44 -0.94 8.42
N ARG A 51 -2.92 -2.17 8.59
CA ARG A 51 -1.66 -2.46 9.29
C ARG A 51 -0.78 -3.32 8.40
N VAL A 52 0.54 -3.26 8.60
CA VAL A 52 1.50 -4.06 7.84
C VAL A 52 2.45 -4.80 8.78
N TYR A 53 2.67 -6.07 8.49
CA TYR A 53 3.55 -6.96 9.24
C TYR A 53 4.56 -7.63 8.30
N PRO A 54 5.81 -7.84 8.73
CA PRO A 54 6.79 -8.59 7.94
C PRO A 54 6.43 -10.08 7.94
N LEU A 55 6.66 -10.76 6.80
CA LEU A 55 6.67 -12.23 6.76
C LEU A 55 7.88 -12.78 7.52
N PRO A 56 7.87 -14.08 7.93
CA PRO A 56 8.95 -14.67 8.73
C PRO A 56 10.36 -14.51 8.12
N ASP A 57 10.48 -14.66 6.80
CA ASP A 57 11.75 -14.57 6.06
C ASP A 57 11.96 -13.20 5.38
N ALA A 58 11.18 -12.19 5.77
CA ALA A 58 11.26 -10.87 5.16
C ALA A 58 12.61 -10.19 5.47
N PRO A 59 13.20 -9.47 4.50
CA PRO A 59 14.38 -8.65 4.77
C PRO A 59 14.12 -7.66 5.92
N PRO A 60 15.09 -7.42 6.81
CA PRO A 60 14.92 -6.50 7.92
C PRO A 60 14.36 -5.15 7.49
N GLY A 61 13.36 -4.67 8.22
CA GLY A 61 12.70 -3.39 7.96
C GLY A 61 11.75 -3.36 6.76
N ALA A 62 11.41 -4.49 6.13
CA ALA A 62 10.45 -4.53 5.02
C ALA A 62 9.12 -3.84 5.37
N ALA A 63 8.50 -4.19 6.49
CA ALA A 63 7.26 -3.56 6.94
C ALA A 63 7.41 -2.04 7.18
N ILE A 64 8.55 -1.57 7.68
CA ILE A 64 8.82 -0.14 7.88
C ILE A 64 8.96 0.58 6.55
N ARG A 65 9.66 0.00 5.56
CA ARG A 65 9.77 0.58 4.21
C ARG A 65 8.40 0.70 3.56
N VAL A 66 7.58 -0.34 3.65
CA VAL A 66 6.19 -0.34 3.15
C VAL A 66 5.35 0.73 3.83
N PHE A 67 5.37 0.80 5.17
CA PHE A 67 4.63 1.81 5.93
C PHE A 67 5.04 3.24 5.56
N LYS A 68 6.35 3.50 5.45
CA LYS A 68 6.88 4.81 5.04
C LYS A 68 6.50 5.16 3.60
N ALA A 69 6.56 4.20 2.68
CA ALA A 69 6.15 4.40 1.30
C ALA A 69 4.65 4.72 1.22
N ALA A 70 3.79 3.95 1.90
CA ALA A 70 2.35 4.15 1.91
C ALA A 70 1.94 5.56 2.37
N ASN A 71 2.65 6.15 3.35
CA ASN A 71 2.37 7.51 3.83
C ASN A 71 2.45 8.59 2.74
N GLY A 72 3.25 8.37 1.68
CA GLY A 72 3.38 9.28 0.54
C GLY A 72 2.54 8.88 -0.69
N ILE A 73 1.85 7.75 -0.65
CA ILE A 73 1.03 7.26 -1.76
C ILE A 73 -0.40 7.73 -1.56
N ARG A 74 -1.03 8.21 -2.63
CA ARG A 74 -2.48 8.51 -2.60
C ARG A 74 -3.27 7.21 -2.69
N PRO A 75 -4.42 7.09 -2.00
CA PRO A 75 -5.36 5.98 -2.20
C PRO A 75 -5.69 5.80 -3.69
N PHE A 76 -5.78 4.55 -4.13
CA PHE A 76 -6.08 4.19 -5.52
C PHE A 76 -5.22 4.98 -6.52
N CYS A 77 -3.89 4.93 -6.34
CA CYS A 77 -2.94 5.76 -7.09
C CYS A 77 -2.91 5.51 -8.61
N TRP A 78 -3.53 4.43 -9.09
CA TRP A 78 -3.74 4.11 -10.50
C TRP A 78 -5.00 4.74 -11.11
N VAL A 79 -5.88 5.35 -10.29
CA VAL A 79 -7.08 6.02 -10.77
C VAL A 79 -6.77 7.48 -11.10
N ASP A 80 -6.97 7.85 -12.36
CA ASP A 80 -6.91 9.23 -12.81
C ASP A 80 -8.18 10.00 -12.43
N GLY A 81 -8.03 11.27 -12.05
CA GLY A 81 -9.15 12.15 -11.71
C GLY A 81 -8.80 13.22 -10.69
N PRO A 82 -9.65 14.26 -10.56
CA PRO A 82 -9.45 15.31 -9.57
C PRO A 82 -9.48 14.74 -8.14
N ARG A 83 -8.63 15.28 -7.26
CA ARG A 83 -8.49 14.91 -5.85
C ARG A 83 -8.89 16.11 -4.97
N THR A 84 -10.18 16.24 -4.71
CA THR A 84 -10.77 17.40 -4.01
C THR A 84 -10.94 17.12 -2.51
N GLU A 85 -11.11 15.87 -2.12
CA GLU A 85 -11.38 15.46 -0.74
C GLU A 85 -10.12 14.96 -0.01
N PRO A 86 -10.01 15.15 1.33
CA PRO A 86 -8.91 14.62 2.12
C PRO A 86 -8.71 13.11 2.01
N SER A 87 -9.80 12.35 1.85
CA SER A 87 -9.78 10.89 1.67
C SER A 87 -9.14 10.43 0.36
N GLN A 88 -8.90 11.34 -0.58
CA GLN A 88 -8.30 11.06 -1.89
C GLN A 88 -6.80 11.39 -1.94
N LEU A 89 -6.27 11.93 -0.84
CA LEU A 89 -4.88 12.38 -0.71
C LEU A 89 -4.08 11.42 0.16
N SER A 90 -2.76 11.46 0.00
CA SER A 90 -1.86 10.77 0.92
C SER A 90 -1.89 11.40 2.32
N HIS A 91 -1.47 10.64 3.33
CA HIS A 91 -1.32 11.16 4.69
C HIS A 91 -0.30 12.30 4.77
N ALA A 92 0.78 12.25 3.99
CA ALA A 92 1.75 13.33 3.88
C ALA A 92 1.13 14.63 3.37
N GLU A 93 0.32 14.56 2.31
CA GLU A 93 -0.38 15.74 1.76
C GLU A 93 -1.40 16.32 2.73
N ASN A 94 -2.20 15.47 3.39
CA ASN A 94 -3.15 15.91 4.40
C ASN A 94 -2.45 16.64 5.56
N ARG A 95 -1.32 16.12 6.03
CA ARG A 95 -0.51 16.77 7.07
C ARG A 95 0.01 18.13 6.61
N ALA A 96 0.55 18.22 5.39
CA ALA A 96 1.05 19.46 4.83
C ALA A 96 -0.05 20.53 4.64
N ARG A 97 -1.30 20.13 4.38
CA ARG A 97 -2.46 21.04 4.32
C ARG A 97 -2.85 21.55 5.70
N ASN A 98 -2.85 20.69 6.72
CA ASN A 98 -3.26 21.05 8.09
C ASN A 98 -2.20 21.89 8.84
N SER A 99 -0.97 21.96 8.33
CA SER A 99 0.10 22.78 8.90
C SER A 99 0.21 24.18 8.29
N ARG A 100 -0.68 24.54 7.35
CA ARG A 100 -0.80 25.89 6.78
C ARG A 100 -1.91 26.65 7.49
#